data_AF-F0XI89-F1
#
_entry.id   AF-F0XI89-F1
#
_cell.length_a   1.000
_cell.length_b   1.000
_cell.length_c   1.000
_cell.angle_alpha   90.00
_cell.angle_beta   90.00
_cell.angle_gamma   90.00
#
_symmetry.space_group_name_H-M   'P 1'
#
loop_
_entity.id
_entity.type
_entity.pdbx_description
1 polymer ?
#
loop_
_entity_poly.entity_id
_entity_poly.type
_entity_poly.pdbx_seq_one_letter_code
_entity_poly.pdbx_strand_id
1 'polypeptide(L)'
;MRADSSLSVAVGDEGLFPPTALVETIWEAARKIRHEIANKVDMGLHNDMNGFAQAVTNWRTQLLEESQRPRRSSWVITNLGAFDDQPALDATTASTRYQTDRDSWSITRSSFYLCANVVSSAFGIAASSVKGGGLSI
;
A
#
# COMPACT_ATOMS: atom_id res chain seq x y z
N MET A 1 0.63 43.62 -27.97
CA MET A 1 1.16 43.87 -26.61
C MET A 1 1.22 42.52 -25.91
N ARG A 2 2.43 41.97 -25.77
CA ARG A 2 2.73 40.67 -25.13
C ARG A 2 2.84 40.85 -23.61
N ALA A 3 2.43 39.81 -22.89
CA ALA A 3 3.07 39.18 -21.72
C ALA A 3 2.25 37.89 -21.50
N ASP A 4 2.65 36.68 -21.90
CA ASP A 4 3.74 35.83 -21.38
C ASP A 4 3.85 35.82 -19.86
N SER A 5 3.38 34.72 -19.26
CA SER A 5 4.00 34.13 -18.07
C SER A 5 3.83 32.61 -18.18
N SER A 6 4.61 32.04 -19.09
CA SER A 6 5.11 30.68 -19.07
C SER A 6 5.35 30.17 -17.63
N LEU A 7 4.51 29.23 -17.19
CA LEU A 7 4.93 28.26 -16.18
C LEU A 7 5.78 27.22 -16.92
N SER A 8 7.03 27.59 -17.21
CA SER A 8 8.03 26.64 -17.69
C SER A 8 8.33 25.68 -16.54
N VAL A 9 7.61 24.56 -16.50
CA VAL A 9 8.17 23.35 -15.91
C VAL A 9 9.46 23.12 -16.68
N ALA A 10 10.59 23.32 -16.02
CA ALA A 10 11.88 22.98 -16.57
C ALA A 10 11.84 21.48 -16.91
N VAL A 11 11.64 21.19 -18.20
CA VAL A 11 11.82 19.85 -18.77
C VAL A 11 13.32 19.61 -18.79
N GLY A 12 13.82 19.26 -17.61
CA GLY A 12 15.12 18.64 -17.45
C GLY A 12 14.95 17.14 -17.56
N ASP A 13 15.70 16.56 -18.50
CA ASP A 13 15.97 15.15 -18.75
C ASP A 13 15.01 14.39 -19.68
N GLU A 14 15.43 14.28 -20.96
CA GLU A 14 14.83 13.49 -22.04
C GLU A 14 14.98 11.96 -21.82
N GLY A 15 14.61 11.48 -20.62
CA GLY A 15 14.61 10.07 -20.26
C GLY A 15 13.52 9.64 -19.28
N LEU A 16 12.63 10.56 -18.89
CA LEU A 16 11.80 10.39 -17.69
C LEU A 16 10.40 9.78 -17.91
N PHE A 17 9.96 9.59 -19.16
CA PHE A 17 8.63 9.05 -19.44
C PHE A 17 8.71 7.65 -20.04
N PRO A 18 8.05 6.65 -19.42
CA PRO A 18 7.98 5.32 -19.99
C PRO A 18 7.31 5.37 -21.38
N PRO A 19 7.67 4.45 -22.29
CA PRO A 19 7.04 4.38 -23.61
C PRO A 19 5.50 4.38 -23.50
N THR A 20 4.80 5.03 -24.41
CA THR A 20 3.32 5.15 -24.35
C THR A 20 2.62 3.80 -24.18
N ALA A 21 3.10 2.75 -24.86
CA ALA A 21 2.57 1.40 -24.72
C ALA A 21 2.70 0.85 -23.29
N LEU A 22 3.78 1.17 -22.59
CA LEU A 22 3.97 0.80 -21.18
C LEU A 22 3.01 1.60 -20.28
N VAL A 23 2.82 2.89 -20.54
CA VAL A 23 1.85 3.73 -19.81
C VAL A 23 0.43 3.18 -19.93
N GLU A 24 0.00 2.84 -21.15
CA GLU A 24 -1.32 2.24 -21.39
C GLU A 24 -1.47 0.90 -20.65
N THR A 25 -0.44 0.04 -20.71
CA THR A 25 -0.44 -1.24 -19.99
C THR A 25 -0.59 -1.04 -18.47
N ILE A 26 0.14 -0.07 -17.90
CA ILE A 26 0.04 0.27 -16.48
C ILE A 26 -1.36 0.74 -16.13
N TRP A 27 -1.97 1.62 -16.95
CA TRP A 27 -3.31 2.13 -16.71
C TRP A 27 -4.40 1.06 -16.87
N GLU A 28 -4.27 0.15 -17.83
CA GLU A 28 -5.14 -1.00 -17.99
C GLU A 28 -5.07 -1.92 -16.76
N ALA A 29 -3.85 -2.28 -16.34
CA ALA A 29 -3.65 -3.09 -15.15
C ALA A 29 -4.21 -2.41 -13.90
N ALA A 30 -3.95 -1.11 -13.71
CA ALA A 30 -4.46 -0.33 -12.59
C ALA A 30 -5.99 -0.29 -12.56
N ARG A 31 -6.64 -0.06 -13.71
CA ARG A 31 -8.12 -0.09 -13.82
C ARG A 31 -8.68 -1.46 -13.44
N LYS A 32 -8.08 -2.53 -13.98
CA LYS A 32 -8.50 -3.90 -13.68
C LYS A 32 -8.35 -4.23 -12.20
N ILE A 33 -7.18 -3.97 -11.61
CA ILE A 33 -6.91 -4.24 -10.19
C ILE A 33 -7.87 -3.42 -9.31
N ARG A 34 -8.09 -2.15 -9.62
CA ARG A 34 -9.03 -1.31 -8.86
C ARG A 34 -10.45 -1.88 -8.89
N HIS A 35 -10.90 -2.34 -10.05
CA HIS A 35 -12.21 -2.96 -10.18
C HIS A 35 -12.30 -4.28 -9.40
N GLU A 36 -11.29 -5.14 -9.48
CA GLU A 36 -11.23 -6.38 -8.71
C GLU A 36 -11.24 -6.14 -7.19
N ILE A 37 -10.50 -5.13 -6.72
CA ILE A 37 -10.51 -4.74 -5.31
C ILE A 37 -11.88 -4.22 -4.89
N ALA A 38 -12.48 -3.31 -5.67
CA ALA A 38 -13.81 -2.78 -5.38
C ALA A 38 -14.85 -3.91 -5.29
N ASN A 39 -14.86 -4.81 -6.28
CA ASN A 39 -15.75 -5.97 -6.26
C ASN A 39 -15.52 -6.86 -5.03
N LYS A 40 -14.27 -7.08 -4.62
CA LYS A 40 -13.95 -7.85 -3.40
C LYS A 40 -14.44 -7.15 -2.13
N VAL A 41 -14.27 -5.84 -2.03
CA VAL A 41 -14.77 -5.05 -0.90
C VAL A 41 -16.29 -5.12 -0.84
N ASP A 42 -16.98 -4.97 -1.98
CA ASP A 42 -18.44 -5.02 -2.07
C ASP A 42 -19.00 -6.42 -1.74
N MET A 43 -18.30 -7.50 -2.12
CA MET A 43 -18.65 -8.88 -1.74
C MET A 43 -18.40 -9.18 -0.26
N GLY A 44 -17.57 -8.39 0.42
CA GLY A 44 -17.18 -8.63 1.81
C GLY A 44 -16.52 -10.01 1.99
N LEU A 45 -17.01 -10.80 2.96
CA LEU A 45 -16.54 -12.17 3.21
C LEU A 45 -17.38 -13.24 2.51
N HIS A 46 -18.40 -12.86 1.72
CA HIS A 46 -19.22 -13.84 1.01
C HIS A 46 -18.38 -14.55 -0.06
N ASN A 47 -18.32 -15.89 0.03
CA ASN A 47 -17.49 -16.75 -0.81
C ASN A 47 -15.98 -16.46 -0.73
N ASP A 48 -15.52 -15.83 0.35
CA ASP A 48 -14.09 -15.60 0.57
C ASP A 48 -13.48 -16.70 1.44
N MET A 49 -12.23 -17.07 1.16
CA MET A 49 -11.47 -18.04 1.96
C MET A 49 -11.38 -17.63 3.44
N ASN A 50 -11.34 -16.32 3.72
CA ASN A 50 -11.33 -15.80 5.07
C ASN A 50 -12.64 -16.10 5.82
N GLY A 51 -13.76 -16.28 5.12
CA GLY A 51 -15.01 -16.77 5.72
C GLY A 51 -14.89 -18.21 6.23
N PHE A 52 -14.09 -19.04 5.56
CA PHE A 52 -13.80 -20.41 5.99
C PHE A 52 -12.72 -20.50 7.07
N ALA A 53 -12.06 -19.38 7.41
CA ALA A 53 -11.03 -19.35 8.45
C ALA A 53 -11.56 -19.88 9.80
N GLN A 54 -12.84 -19.65 10.11
CA GLN A 54 -13.47 -20.15 11.33
C GLN A 54 -13.63 -21.68 11.36
N ALA A 55 -13.64 -22.34 10.20
CA ALA A 55 -13.72 -23.79 10.09
C ALA A 55 -12.35 -24.48 10.28
N VAL A 56 -11.25 -23.73 10.30
CA VAL A 56 -9.91 -24.28 10.48
C VAL A 56 -9.64 -24.48 11.96
N THR A 57 -9.78 -25.73 12.42
CA THR A 57 -9.58 -26.11 13.82
C THR A 57 -8.11 -26.04 14.26
N ASN A 58 -7.17 -26.26 13.33
CA ASN A 58 -5.74 -26.22 13.60
C ASN A 58 -4.95 -25.59 12.44
N TRP A 59 -4.62 -24.31 12.60
CA TRP A 59 -3.84 -23.54 11.63
C TRP A 59 -2.42 -24.07 11.42
N ARG A 60 -1.79 -24.66 12.44
CA ARG A 60 -0.44 -25.20 12.29
C ARG A 60 -0.42 -26.35 11.31
N THR A 61 -1.35 -27.31 11.46
CA THR A 61 -1.47 -28.45 10.54
C THR A 61 -1.80 -27.98 9.14
N GLN A 62 -2.78 -27.06 9.00
CA GLN A 62 -3.15 -26.48 7.71
C GLN A 62 -1.95 -25.86 6.98
N LEU A 63 -1.14 -25.06 7.68
CA LEU A 63 0.02 -24.39 7.09
C LEU A 63 1.15 -25.37 6.74
N LEU A 64 1.35 -26.43 7.54
CA LEU A 64 2.30 -27.50 7.22
C LEU A 64 1.88 -28.31 5.98
N GLU A 65 0.59 -28.53 5.78
CA GLU A 65 0.07 -29.18 4.57
C GLU A 65 0.19 -28.26 3.35
N GLU A 66 -0.16 -26.98 3.48
CA GLU A 66 0.00 -26.00 2.40
C GLU A 66 1.48 -25.81 2.02
N SER A 67 2.43 -25.97 2.95
CA SER A 67 3.86 -25.81 2.62
C SER A 67 4.39 -26.89 1.69
N GLN A 68 3.67 -28.02 1.55
CA GLN A 68 4.01 -29.08 0.61
C GLN A 68 3.42 -28.84 -0.79
N ARG A 69 2.54 -27.85 -0.94
CA ARG A 69 1.90 -27.53 -2.21
C ARG A 69 2.73 -26.51 -3.00
N PRO A 70 2.72 -26.55 -4.34
CA PRO A 70 3.30 -25.49 -5.14
C PRO A 70 2.67 -24.13 -4.82
N ARG A 71 3.50 -23.08 -4.80
CA ARG A 71 3.01 -21.70 -4.59
C ARG A 71 2.01 -21.33 -5.67
N ARG A 72 0.86 -20.79 -5.26
CA ARG A 72 -0.19 -20.31 -6.19
C ARG A 72 0.19 -19.02 -6.90
N SER A 73 1.13 -18.27 -6.34
CA SER A 73 1.56 -16.96 -6.84
C SER A 73 3.07 -16.78 -6.65
N SER A 74 3.70 -16.08 -7.58
CA SER A 74 5.14 -15.77 -7.50
C SER A 74 5.41 -14.54 -6.65
N TRP A 75 4.52 -13.55 -6.70
CA TRP A 75 4.67 -12.26 -6.03
C TRP A 75 3.38 -11.84 -5.33
N VAL A 76 3.51 -11.01 -4.31
CA VAL A 76 2.40 -10.31 -3.64
C VAL A 76 2.81 -8.86 -3.43
N ILE A 77 1.89 -7.95 -3.74
CA ILE A 77 2.05 -6.52 -3.47
C ILE A 77 1.04 -6.16 -2.38
N THR A 78 1.53 -5.61 -1.28
CA THR A 78 0.70 -5.04 -0.23
C THR A 78 0.85 -3.53 -0.22
N ASN A 79 -0.29 -2.84 -0.09
CA ASN A 79 -0.33 -1.40 0.10
C ASN A 79 -0.76 -1.15 1.55
N LEU A 80 0.16 -0.66 2.37
CA LEU A 80 -0.10 -0.30 3.77
C LEU A 80 -0.69 1.10 3.92
N GLY A 81 -0.77 1.85 2.82
CA GLY A 81 -1.34 3.18 2.79
C GLY A 81 -0.38 4.27 3.26
N ALA A 82 -0.98 5.39 3.65
CA ALA A 82 -0.28 6.54 4.22
C ALA A 82 -0.53 6.60 5.72
N PHE A 83 0.55 6.51 6.50
CA PHE A 83 0.51 6.75 7.94
C PHE A 83 0.37 8.24 8.21
N ASP A 84 -0.49 8.61 9.16
CA ASP A 84 -0.55 9.99 9.65
C ASP A 84 0.75 10.29 10.40
N ASP A 85 1.29 11.49 10.19
CA ASP A 85 2.57 11.92 10.77
C ASP A 85 2.42 12.39 12.23
N GLN A 86 1.19 12.56 12.70
CA GLN A 86 0.85 13.03 14.04
C GLN A 86 0.08 11.96 14.82
N PRO A 87 0.37 11.79 16.13
CA PRO A 87 -0.46 10.96 16.98
C PRO A 87 -1.88 11.55 17.06
N ALA A 88 -2.89 10.69 16.96
CA ALA A 88 -4.25 11.06 17.33
C ALA A 88 -4.25 11.38 18.84
N LEU A 89 -4.15 12.66 19.18
CA LEU A 89 -4.42 13.12 20.53
C LEU A 89 -5.89 12.79 20.83
N ASP A 90 -6.16 12.11 21.95
CA ASP A 90 -7.50 11.73 22.38
C ASP A 90 -8.49 12.89 22.16
N ALA A 91 -9.63 12.59 21.54
CA ALA A 91 -10.65 13.56 21.13
C ALA A 91 -11.21 14.40 22.29
N THR A 92 -10.90 14.06 23.54
CA THR A 92 -11.24 14.85 24.74
C THR A 92 -10.33 16.05 24.99
N THR A 93 -9.19 16.16 24.29
CA THR A 93 -8.27 17.31 24.39
C THR A 93 -8.21 18.10 23.09
N ALA A 94 -9.21 17.94 22.21
CA ALA A 94 -9.35 18.68 20.95
C ALA A 94 -9.88 20.12 21.16
N SER A 95 -9.50 20.76 22.26
CA SER A 95 -9.75 22.18 22.46
C SER A 95 -8.43 22.88 22.70
N THR A 96 -8.24 23.96 21.95
CA THR A 96 -7.13 24.92 22.00
C THR A 96 -5.76 24.39 21.57
N ARG A 97 -5.37 24.72 20.33
CA ARG A 97 -4.22 25.59 19.99
C ARG A 97 -2.89 25.46 20.75
N TYR A 98 -2.60 24.35 21.43
CA TYR A 98 -1.29 24.12 22.06
C TYR A 98 -0.33 23.50 21.05
N GLN A 99 0.11 24.38 20.15
CA GLN A 99 1.47 24.39 19.69
C GLN A 99 2.38 24.54 20.93
N THR A 100 3.55 23.90 20.86
CA THR A 100 4.68 24.00 21.81
C THR A 100 4.51 23.28 23.15
N ASP A 101 4.59 21.95 23.14
CA ASP A 101 5.41 21.29 24.17
C ASP A 101 6.47 20.43 23.50
N ARG A 102 7.68 20.48 24.06
CA ARG A 102 8.94 20.31 23.34
C ARG A 102 9.37 18.85 23.13
N ASP A 103 8.41 17.91 23.06
CA ASP A 103 8.66 16.46 22.95
C ASP A 103 7.59 15.73 22.10
N SER A 104 7.14 16.30 20.97
CA SER A 104 6.28 15.57 20.03
C SER A 104 7.11 14.66 19.11
N TRP A 105 6.80 13.36 19.08
CA TRP A 105 7.38 12.43 18.11
C TRP A 105 6.54 12.42 16.83
N SER A 106 7.21 12.34 15.68
CA SER A 106 6.57 12.20 14.36
C SER A 106 7.16 11.02 13.62
N ILE A 107 6.33 10.32 12.86
CA ILE A 107 6.83 9.30 11.92
C ILE A 107 7.43 10.04 10.73
N THR A 108 8.64 9.67 10.31
CA THR A 108 9.30 10.26 9.12
C THR A 108 9.45 9.25 8.00
N ARG A 109 9.48 7.96 8.34
CA ARG A 109 9.62 6.85 7.40
C ARG A 109 8.91 5.61 7.94
N SER A 110 8.31 4.86 7.04
CA SER A 110 7.78 3.52 7.27
C SER A 110 8.52 2.54 6.36
N SER A 111 8.96 1.40 6.91
CA SER A 111 9.49 0.27 6.16
C SER A 111 8.84 -1.00 6.67
N PHE A 112 8.40 -1.87 5.77
CA PHE A 112 7.75 -3.12 6.14
C PHE A 112 8.47 -4.31 5.53
N TYR A 113 8.86 -5.25 6.38
CA TYR A 113 9.59 -6.44 5.97
C TYR A 113 8.74 -7.68 6.21
N LEU A 114 8.68 -8.53 5.20
CA LEU A 114 8.06 -9.85 5.30
C LEU A 114 9.14 -10.89 5.59
N CYS A 115 8.88 -11.80 6.52
CA CYS A 115 9.74 -12.96 6.73
C CYS A 115 9.65 -13.92 5.54
N ALA A 116 10.59 -14.87 5.46
CA ALA A 116 10.58 -15.91 4.44
C ALA A 116 9.30 -16.75 4.56
N ASN A 117 8.31 -16.46 3.71
CA ASN A 117 7.03 -17.13 3.73
C ASN A 117 7.08 -18.39 2.85
N VAL A 118 6.75 -19.54 3.42
CA VAL A 118 6.81 -20.84 2.74
C VAL A 118 5.49 -21.16 2.02
N VAL A 119 4.36 -20.70 2.56
CA VAL A 119 3.01 -21.03 2.09
C VAL A 119 2.39 -19.96 1.18
N SER A 120 3.04 -18.80 1.04
CA SER A 120 2.56 -17.67 0.24
C SER A 120 3.45 -17.41 -0.98
N SER A 121 3.35 -16.21 -1.55
CA SER A 121 4.19 -15.75 -2.65
C SER A 121 5.66 -15.76 -2.30
N ALA A 122 6.51 -16.06 -3.29
CA ALA A 122 7.96 -16.06 -3.11
C ALA A 122 8.53 -14.66 -2.88
N PHE A 123 7.95 -13.65 -3.53
CA PHE A 123 8.33 -12.25 -3.39
C PHE A 123 7.20 -11.45 -2.75
N GLY A 124 7.51 -10.70 -1.69
CA GLY A 124 6.60 -9.76 -1.06
C GLY A 124 7.12 -8.33 -1.23
N ILE A 125 6.28 -7.46 -1.78
CA ILE A 125 6.57 -6.04 -2.01
C ILE A 125 5.58 -5.24 -1.19
N ALA A 126 6.06 -4.32 -0.34
CA ALA A 126 5.21 -3.58 0.58
C ALA A 126 5.36 -2.07 0.38
N ALA A 127 4.40 -1.47 -0.32
CA ALA A 127 4.35 -0.03 -0.48
C ALA A 127 3.75 0.62 0.77
N SER A 128 4.45 1.59 1.34
CA SER A 128 3.97 2.41 2.46
C SER A 128 4.45 3.85 2.33
N SER A 129 3.70 4.79 2.90
CA SER A 129 4.11 6.19 2.93
C SER A 129 3.77 6.82 4.26
N VAL A 130 4.42 7.93 4.57
CA VAL A 130 4.06 8.78 5.70
C VAL A 130 3.57 10.09 5.11
N LYS A 131 2.50 10.65 5.67
CA LYS A 131 1.96 11.93 5.23
C LYS A 131 3.04 13.03 5.35
N GLY A 132 3.18 13.83 4.30
CA GLY A 132 4.29 14.81 4.20
C GLY A 132 5.67 14.19 3.93
N GLY A 133 5.80 12.86 3.99
CA GLY A 133 6.98 12.10 3.62
C GLY A 133 6.89 11.47 2.23
N GLY A 134 7.91 10.68 1.88
CA GLY A 134 7.99 9.95 0.61
C GLY A 134 7.36 8.55 0.65
N LEU A 135 7.16 7.98 -0.54
CA LEU A 135 6.83 6.56 -0.70
C LEU A 135 8.07 5.71 -0.34
N SER A 136 7.85 4.65 0.44
CA SER A 136 8.82 3.62 0.81
C SER A 136 8.32 2.25 0.37
N ILE A 137 9.24 1.41 -0.13
CA ILE A 137 8.97 0.05 -0.62
C ILE A 137 9.92 -0.92 0.08
#